data_AF-A0A2P5FRJ2-F1
#
_entry.id   AF-A0A2P5FRJ2-F1
#
_cell.length_a   1.000
_cell.length_b   1.000
_cell.length_c   1.000
_cell.angle_alpha   90.00
_cell.angle_beta   90.00
_cell.angle_gamma   90.00
#
_symmetry.space_group_name_H-M   'P 1'
#
loop_
_entity.id
_entity.type
_entity.pdbx_description
1 polymer ?
#
loop_
_entity_poly.entity_id
_entity_poly.type
_entity_poly.pdbx_seq_one_letter_code
_entity_poly.pdbx_strand_id
1 'polypeptide(L)'
;VTPDNIVVLYLQESCIDSTGSYVVFAPMDILDVSKALSGGNSDCVPILPSSFAILPDVTTMTEGTASGSLLTVAFHIIDSLSTQDYIHVQSLHAMHHIIKDIVMSIKGAPISNM
;
A
#
# COMPACT_ATOMS: atom_id res chain seq x y z
N VAL A 1 -23.03 23.08 4.38
CA VAL A 1 -22.06 22.10 3.82
C VAL A 1 -21.59 21.26 4.99
N THR A 2 -22.14 20.05 5.14
CA THR A 2 -21.63 19.09 6.14
C THR A 2 -20.21 18.70 5.75
N PRO A 3 -19.28 18.51 6.70
CA PRO A 3 -17.94 18.06 6.35
C PRO A 3 -18.08 16.76 5.57
N ASP A 4 -17.46 16.69 4.39
CA ASP A 4 -17.45 15.49 3.56
C ASP A 4 -16.89 14.34 4.41
N ASN A 5 -17.78 13.46 4.89
CA ASN A 5 -17.38 12.21 5.51
C ASN A 5 -16.85 11.34 4.37
N ILE A 6 -15.54 11.42 4.12
CA ILE A 6 -14.86 10.54 3.17
C ILE A 6 -14.91 9.13 3.77
N VAL A 7 -15.82 8.31 3.27
CA VAL A 7 -15.90 6.89 3.62
C VAL A 7 -15.04 6.14 2.62
N VAL A 8 -13.89 5.66 3.08
CA VAL A 8 -12.92 4.95 2.24
C VAL A 8 -13.32 3.49 2.11
N LEU A 9 -13.46 3.02 0.87
CA LEU A 9 -13.57 1.61 0.52
C LEU A 9 -12.18 1.09 0.13
N TYR A 10 -11.79 -0.07 0.64
CA TYR A 10 -10.55 -0.74 0.24
C TYR A 10 -10.88 -1.93 -0.68
N LEU A 11 -10.39 -1.91 -1.92
CA LEU A 11 -10.22 -3.15 -2.68
C LEU A 11 -8.97 -3.81 -2.15
N GLN A 12 -9.07 -5.04 -1.68
CA GLN A 12 -7.93 -5.74 -1.09
C GLN A 12 -7.91 -7.19 -1.53
N GLU A 13 -6.72 -7.67 -1.87
CA GLU A 13 -6.39 -9.06 -2.05
C GLU A 13 -5.14 -9.39 -1.24
N SER A 14 -5.10 -10.57 -0.64
CA SER A 14 -3.93 -11.05 0.09
C SER A 14 -3.79 -12.55 -0.07
N CYS A 15 -2.55 -13.03 -0.12
CA CYS A 15 -2.25 -14.45 -0.17
C CYS A 15 -1.07 -14.76 0.74
N ILE A 16 -1.03 -16.00 1.21
CA ILE A 16 0.12 -16.59 1.91
C ILE A 16 0.30 -18.00 1.32
N ASP A 17 1.50 -18.28 0.83
CA ASP A 17 1.90 -19.61 0.40
C ASP A 17 3.35 -19.92 0.81
N SER A 18 3.89 -21.06 0.37
CA SER A 18 5.25 -21.49 0.69
C SER A 18 6.35 -20.55 0.21
N THR A 19 6.05 -19.66 -0.73
CA THR A 19 6.97 -18.70 -1.36
C THR A 19 6.99 -17.37 -0.61
N GLY A 20 5.94 -17.04 0.13
CA GLY A 20 5.84 -15.80 0.90
C GLY A 20 4.40 -15.35 1.12
N SER A 21 4.24 -14.09 1.53
CA SER A 21 2.95 -13.46 1.74
C SER A 21 2.90 -12.09 1.08
N TYR A 22 1.71 -11.67 0.67
CA TYR A 22 1.48 -10.32 0.17
C TYR A 22 0.11 -9.78 0.57
N VAL A 23 0.01 -8.46 0.57
CA VAL A 23 -1.25 -7.72 0.57
C VAL A 23 -1.16 -6.68 -0.54
N VAL A 24 -2.17 -6.63 -1.40
CA VAL A 24 -2.38 -5.56 -2.38
C VAL A 24 -3.71 -4.91 -2.07
N PHE A 25 -3.72 -3.60 -1.95
CA PHE A 25 -4.93 -2.85 -1.66
C PHE A 25 -4.99 -1.52 -2.41
N ALA A 26 -6.18 -1.01 -2.66
CA ALA A 26 -6.40 0.32 -3.23
C ALA A 26 -7.52 1.04 -2.45
N PRO A 27 -7.24 2.19 -1.81
CA PRO A 27 -8.27 3.02 -1.21
C PRO A 27 -9.07 3.74 -2.31
N MET A 28 -10.38 3.81 -2.15
CA MET A 28 -11.31 4.48 -3.06
C MET A 28 -12.35 5.26 -2.25
N ASP A 29 -12.86 6.37 -2.81
CA ASP A 29 -14.03 7.04 -2.25
C ASP A 29 -15.30 6.26 -2.61
N ILE A 30 -16.03 5.79 -1.59
CA ILE A 30 -17.27 5.02 -1.81
C ILE A 30 -18.33 5.82 -2.58
N LEU A 31 -18.34 7.15 -2.47
CA LEU A 31 -19.29 8.00 -3.17
C LEU A 31 -19.00 8.01 -4.67
N ASP A 32 -17.73 8.06 -5.05
CA ASP A 32 -17.34 8.05 -6.47
C ASP A 32 -17.54 6.67 -7.09
N VAL A 33 -17.24 5.61 -6.34
CA VAL A 33 -17.55 4.22 -6.75
C VAL A 33 -19.06 4.03 -6.94
N SER A 34 -19.88 4.52 -6.01
CA SER A 34 -21.35 4.39 -6.08
C SER A 34 -21.93 5.13 -7.30
N LYS A 35 -21.44 6.34 -7.58
CA LYS A 35 -21.82 7.09 -8.79
C LYS A 35 -21.46 6.32 -10.07
N ALA A 36 -20.25 5.77 -10.14
CA ALA A 36 -19.82 4.97 -11.28
C ALA A 36 -20.69 3.71 -11.48
N LEU A 37 -20.97 2.97 -10.41
CA LEU A 37 -21.83 1.78 -10.44
C LEU A 37 -23.29 2.09 -10.83
N SER A 38 -23.75 3.32 -10.61
CA SER A 38 -25.08 3.79 -10.99
C SER A 38 -25.18 4.25 -12.46
N GLY A 39 -24.14 3.98 -13.27
CA GLY A 39 -24.06 4.40 -14.68
C GLY A 39 -23.46 5.79 -14.90
N GLY A 40 -22.82 6.37 -13.88
CA GLY A 40 -22.02 7.58 -13.99
C GLY A 40 -20.67 7.34 -14.68
N ASN A 41 -19.84 8.39 -14.78
CA ASN A 41 -18.51 8.28 -15.38
C ASN A 41 -17.53 7.53 -14.46
N SER A 42 -17.01 6.39 -14.91
CA SER A 42 -16.03 5.58 -14.17
C SER A 42 -14.60 6.14 -14.20
N ASP A 43 -14.28 7.01 -15.16
CA ASP A 43 -12.93 7.58 -15.30
C ASP A 43 -12.56 8.52 -14.14
N CYS A 44 -13.54 8.91 -13.33
CA CYS A 44 -13.39 9.79 -12.19
C CYS A 44 -13.07 9.06 -10.87
N VAL A 45 -12.97 7.72 -10.85
CA VAL A 45 -12.64 6.96 -9.64
C VAL A 45 -11.14 6.69 -9.59
N PRO A 46 -10.34 7.45 -8.82
CA PRO A 46 -8.91 7.19 -8.71
C PRO A 46 -8.67 5.89 -7.93
N ILE A 47 -8.00 4.93 -8.56
CA ILE A 47 -7.55 3.69 -7.92
C ILE A 47 -6.04 3.75 -7.80
N LEU A 48 -5.53 3.86 -6.57
CA LEU A 48 -4.11 3.96 -6.28
C LEU A 48 -3.64 2.67 -5.58
N PRO A 49 -3.24 1.64 -6.35
CA PRO A 49 -2.83 0.38 -5.76
C PRO A 49 -1.54 0.57 -4.95
N SER A 50 -1.56 0.00 -3.76
CA SER A 50 -0.47 -0.09 -2.79
C SER A 50 -0.33 -1.53 -2.32
N SER A 51 0.86 -1.93 -1.93
CA SER A 51 1.15 -3.31 -1.59
C SER A 51 2.39 -3.47 -0.74
N PHE A 52 2.48 -4.62 -0.09
CA PHE A 52 3.72 -5.13 0.42
C PHE A 52 3.78 -6.65 0.25
N ALA A 53 5.00 -7.17 0.13
CA ALA A 53 5.29 -8.59 0.08
C ALA A 53 6.39 -8.93 1.08
N ILE A 54 6.22 -10.05 1.79
CA ILE A 54 7.17 -10.58 2.76
C ILE A 54 7.60 -11.95 2.26
N LEU A 55 8.86 -12.07 1.89
CA LEU A 55 9.46 -13.32 1.42
C LEU A 55 10.50 -13.80 2.45
N PRO A 56 10.70 -15.12 2.61
CA PRO A 56 11.80 -15.63 3.42
C PRO A 56 13.14 -15.14 2.86
N ASP A 57 14.07 -14.77 3.73
CA ASP A 57 15.44 -14.47 3.31
C ASP A 57 16.21 -15.78 3.09
N VAL A 58 16.39 -16.14 1.82
CA VAL A 58 17.04 -17.38 1.37
C VAL A 58 18.56 -17.21 1.22
N THR A 59 19.12 -16.02 1.46
CA THR A 59 20.55 -15.76 1.23
C THR A 59 21.48 -16.40 2.26
N THR A 60 20.93 -16.89 3.39
CA THR A 60 21.67 -17.48 4.52
C THR A 60 21.53 -19.01 4.62
N MET A 61 21.23 -19.70 3.51
CA MET A 61 21.06 -21.15 3.43
C MET A 61 22.37 -21.94 3.62
N THR A 62 23.05 -21.78 4.75
CA THR A 62 24.08 -22.72 5.19
C THR A 62 23.52 -23.84 6.05
N GLU A 63 22.38 -23.70 6.75
CA GLU A 63 21.81 -24.78 7.59
C GLU A 63 20.27 -24.80 7.70
N GLY A 64 19.55 -24.49 6.61
CA GLY A 64 18.10 -24.78 6.51
C GLY A 64 17.16 -23.91 7.38
N THR A 65 17.67 -22.91 8.09
CA THR A 65 16.86 -21.95 8.86
C THR A 65 16.93 -20.56 8.23
N ALA A 66 15.78 -20.03 7.78
CA ALA A 66 15.69 -18.64 7.34
C ALA A 66 16.00 -17.70 8.52
N SER A 67 17.02 -16.86 8.38
CA SER A 67 17.45 -15.91 9.44
C SER A 67 16.57 -14.66 9.51
N GLY A 68 15.78 -14.39 8.47
CA GLY A 68 14.91 -13.22 8.41
C GLY A 68 13.96 -13.26 7.21
N SER A 69 13.47 -12.08 6.85
CA SER A 69 12.53 -11.88 5.74
C SER A 69 12.93 -10.66 4.90
N LEU A 70 12.73 -10.76 3.59
CA LEU A 70 12.77 -9.65 2.67
C LEU A 70 11.39 -8.99 2.61
N LEU A 71 11.29 -7.73 3.05
CA LEU A 71 10.09 -6.90 2.91
C LEU A 71 10.23 -6.01 1.67
N THR A 72 9.29 -6.14 0.74
CA THR A 72 9.13 -5.23 -0.40
C THR A 72 7.86 -4.41 -0.20
N VAL A 73 7.94 -3.09 -0.35
CA VAL A 73 6.79 -2.17 -0.24
C VAL A 73 6.68 -1.38 -1.54
N ALA A 74 5.46 -1.25 -2.07
CA ALA A 74 5.17 -0.44 -3.24
C ALA A 74 3.86 0.31 -3.05
N PHE A 75 3.78 1.57 -3.47
CA PHE A 75 2.55 2.37 -3.41
C PHE A 75 2.56 3.43 -4.51
N HIS A 76 1.35 3.83 -4.91
CA HIS A 76 1.15 4.99 -5.75
C HIS A 76 0.56 6.14 -4.93
N ILE A 77 1.12 7.33 -5.09
CA ILE A 77 0.62 8.57 -4.49
C ILE A 77 0.37 9.58 -5.60
N ILE A 78 -0.70 10.35 -5.46
CA ILE A 78 -0.93 11.55 -6.27
C ILE A 78 -0.27 12.72 -5.54
N ASP A 79 0.64 13.40 -6.23
CA ASP A 79 1.35 14.56 -5.71
C ASP A 79 0.97 15.82 -6.49
N SER A 80 0.33 16.77 -5.80
CA SER A 80 -0.10 18.04 -6.39
C SER A 80 0.96 19.15 -6.31
N LEU A 81 2.08 18.93 -5.60
CA LEU A 81 3.14 19.93 -5.44
C LEU A 81 4.22 19.81 -6.51
N SER A 82 4.38 18.63 -7.11
CA SER A 82 5.36 18.35 -8.15
C SER A 82 4.81 18.63 -9.55
N THR A 83 5.71 18.83 -10.49
CA THR A 83 5.41 18.89 -11.93
C THR A 83 6.09 17.72 -12.64
N GLN A 84 5.80 17.57 -13.94
CA GLN A 84 6.38 16.47 -14.74
C GLN A 84 7.92 16.47 -14.74
N ASP A 85 8.55 17.64 -14.69
CA ASP A 85 10.01 17.79 -14.75
C ASP A 85 10.65 18.04 -13.37
N TYR A 86 9.85 18.16 -12.30
CA TYR A 86 10.35 18.53 -10.99
C TYR A 86 9.56 17.88 -9.85
N ILE A 87 10.27 17.09 -9.03
CA ILE A 87 9.72 16.52 -7.79
C ILE A 87 10.01 17.48 -6.63
N HIS A 88 8.96 17.99 -6.01
CA HIS A 88 9.06 18.91 -4.88
C HIS A 88 9.66 18.21 -3.65
N VAL A 89 10.63 18.85 -2.99
CA VAL A 89 11.37 18.25 -1.86
C VAL A 89 10.45 17.87 -0.70
N GLN A 90 9.39 18.63 -0.46
CA GLN A 90 8.39 18.31 0.57
C GLN A 90 7.65 17.00 0.26
N SER A 91 7.32 16.75 -1.01
CA SER A 91 6.69 15.51 -1.44
C SER A 91 7.65 14.33 -1.32
N LEU A 92 8.93 14.52 -1.68
CA LEU A 92 9.97 13.52 -1.45
C LEU A 92 10.11 13.17 0.04
N HIS A 93 10.09 14.17 0.91
CA HIS A 93 10.15 13.97 2.36
C HIS A 93 8.93 13.19 2.86
N ALA A 94 7.73 13.56 2.41
CA ALA A 94 6.50 12.86 2.75
C ALA A 94 6.51 11.39 2.28
N MET A 95 6.93 11.13 1.03
CA MET A 95 7.07 9.76 0.50
C MET A 95 8.04 8.92 1.34
N HIS A 96 9.21 9.47 1.66
CA HIS A 96 10.19 8.78 2.49
C HIS A 96 9.65 8.50 3.91
N HIS A 97 8.93 9.46 4.51
CA HIS A 97 8.30 9.29 5.81
C HIS A 97 7.26 8.17 5.79
N ILE A 98 6.38 8.16 4.78
CA ILE A 98 5.34 7.14 4.62
C ILE A 98 5.97 5.75 4.46
N ILE A 99 7.01 5.60 3.60
CA ILE A 99 7.75 4.34 3.46
C ILE A 99 8.26 3.86 4.81
N LYS A 100 8.93 4.75 5.53
CA LYS A 100 9.57 4.43 6.79
C LYS A 100 8.53 3.98 7.83
N ASP A 101 7.41 4.68 7.93
CA ASP A 101 6.34 4.35 8.87
C ASP A 101 5.71 3.00 8.54
N ILE A 102 5.45 2.71 7.26
CA ILE A 102 4.91 1.42 6.81
C ILE A 102 5.89 0.29 7.19
N VAL A 103 7.17 0.44 6.85
CA VAL A 103 8.21 -0.56 7.17
C VAL A 103 8.29 -0.80 8.67
N MET A 104 8.26 0.27 9.47
CA MET A 104 8.31 0.18 10.92
C MET A 104 7.05 -0.46 11.51
N SER A 105 5.87 -0.15 10.96
CA SER A 105 4.59 -0.73 11.39
C SER A 105 4.53 -2.22 11.09
N ILE A 106 4.93 -2.65 9.89
CA ILE A 106 4.99 -4.06 9.52
C ILE A 106 6.01 -4.81 10.39
N LYS A 107 7.19 -4.24 10.61
CA LYS A 107 8.23 -4.85 11.46
C LYS A 107 7.81 -4.95 12.93
N GLY A 108 7.05 -3.98 13.42
CA GLY A 108 6.54 -3.92 14.78
C GLY A 108 5.24 -4.69 15.00
N ALA A 109 4.64 -5.25 13.93
CA ALA A 109 3.42 -6.02 14.05
C ALA A 109 3.67 -7.23 14.95
N PRO A 110 2.90 -7.42 16.03
CA PRO A 110 3.06 -8.57 16.90
C PRO A 110 2.83 -9.85 16.09
N ILE A 111 3.64 -10.88 16.35
CA ILE A 111 3.32 -12.23 15.92
C ILE A 111 2.11 -12.65 16.76
N SER A 112 0.89 -12.31 16.32
CA SER A 112 -0.29 -12.91 16.89
C SER A 112 -0.24 -14.39 16.54
N ASN A 113 0.01 -15.24 17.54
CA ASN A 113 -0.15 -16.68 17.39
C ASN A 113 -1.53 -16.94 16.79
N MET A 114 -1.57 -17.39 15.54
CA MET A 114 -2.74 -18.09 14.97
C MET A 114 -2.74 -19.52 15.49
#